data_AF-A0A9Q1H4B4-F1
#
_entry.id   AF-A0A9Q1H4B4-F1
#
_cell.length_a   1.000
_cell.length_b   1.000
_cell.length_c   1.000
_cell.angle_alpha   90.00
_cell.angle_beta   90.00
_cell.angle_gamma   90.00
#
_symmetry.space_group_name_H-M   'P 1'
#
loop_
_entity.id
_entity.type
_entity.pdbx_description
1 polymer ?
#
loop_
_entity_poly.entity_id
_entity_poly.type
_entity_poly.pdbx_seq_one_letter_code
_entity_poly.pdbx_strand_id
1 'polypeptide(L)'
;MSFGPQLCASALRARRNCEHLSRKLTQTHSDIAFLGACKRLNLVPKGLQLKNPLRSTSSSSRSKDICFKASQLLRNLAISEAYKKQRTLCNKLSSAKSELSSELPSHVNKDQVFNFLDNREILNKRRCFARKERKLQTLFNKSPVLSRLHAKDYIRTKAVFRL
;
A
#
# COMPACT_ATOMS: atom_id res chain seq x y z
N MET A 1 -29.74 -1.20 12.60
CA MET A 1 -28.63 -0.67 11.80
C MET A 1 -28.78 0.84 11.73
N SER A 2 -27.82 1.63 12.24
CA SER A 2 -27.86 3.10 12.13
C SER A 2 -27.49 3.51 10.70
N PHE A 3 -28.39 4.20 10.00
CA PHE A 3 -28.20 4.66 8.63
C PHE A 3 -27.26 5.88 8.50
N GLY A 4 -26.64 6.30 9.61
CA GLY A 4 -25.84 7.52 9.68
C GLY A 4 -26.69 8.78 9.58
N PRO A 5 -26.09 9.97 9.79
CA PRO A 5 -26.81 11.24 9.66
C PRO A 5 -27.35 11.42 8.24
N GLN A 6 -28.56 11.98 8.11
CA GLN A 6 -29.11 12.35 6.81
C GLN A 6 -28.26 13.47 6.21
N LEU A 7 -27.55 13.16 5.12
CA LEU A 7 -26.69 14.10 4.42
C LEU A 7 -27.37 14.55 3.14
N CYS A 8 -27.22 15.83 2.80
CA CYS A 8 -27.57 16.33 1.47
C CYS A 8 -26.71 15.65 0.38
N ALA A 9 -27.15 15.74 -0.87
CA ALA A 9 -26.49 15.06 -1.99
C ALA A 9 -25.01 15.47 -2.17
N SER A 10 -24.68 16.75 -1.95
CA SER A 10 -23.31 17.27 -2.04
C SER A 10 -22.42 16.73 -0.91
N ALA A 11 -22.86 16.80 0.35
CA ALA A 11 -22.15 16.23 1.49
C ALA A 11 -21.94 14.71 1.36
N LEU A 12 -22.93 13.98 0.81
CA LEU A 12 -22.79 12.55 0.54
C LEU A 12 -21.70 12.27 -0.52
N ARG A 13 -21.64 13.08 -1.60
CA ARG A 13 -20.60 12.98 -2.63
C ARG A 13 -19.22 13.28 -2.06
N ALA A 14 -19.08 14.37 -1.29
CA ALA A 14 -17.84 14.74 -0.63
C ALA A 14 -17.35 13.64 0.34
N ARG A 15 -18.27 13.05 1.12
CA ARG A 15 -17.95 11.90 2.00
C ARG A 15 -17.45 10.69 1.20
N ARG A 16 -18.13 10.33 0.11
CA ARG A 16 -17.70 9.22 -0.76
C ARG A 16 -16.33 9.48 -1.39
N ASN A 17 -16.04 10.73 -1.77
CA ASN A 17 -14.73 11.12 -2.27
C ASN A 17 -13.64 10.94 -1.21
N CYS A 18 -13.89 11.39 0.04
CA CYS A 18 -13.00 11.15 1.17
C CYS A 18 -12.73 9.66 1.40
N GLU A 19 -13.79 8.82 1.40
CA GLU A 19 -13.63 7.37 1.54
C GLU A 19 -12.77 6.77 0.43
N HIS A 20 -12.99 7.18 -0.82
CA HIS A 20 -12.24 6.69 -1.97
C HIS A 20 -10.76 7.07 -1.90
N LEU A 21 -10.47 8.32 -1.56
CA LEU A 21 -9.10 8.82 -1.39
C LEU A 21 -8.40 8.14 -0.22
N SER A 22 -9.06 8.00 0.93
CA SER A 22 -8.52 7.28 2.11
C SER A 22 -8.21 5.81 1.77
N ARG A 23 -9.09 5.12 1.02
CA ARG A 23 -8.81 3.75 0.54
C ARG A 23 -7.58 3.69 -0.37
N LYS A 24 -7.46 4.61 -1.34
CA LYS A 24 -6.29 4.68 -2.23
C LYS A 24 -5.01 4.98 -1.46
N LEU A 25 -5.06 5.88 -0.48
CA LEU A 25 -3.93 6.22 0.37
C LEU A 25 -3.49 5.02 1.21
N THR A 26 -4.44 4.32 1.82
CA THR A 26 -4.20 3.08 2.56
C THR A 26 -3.56 1.99 1.72
N GLN A 27 -4.04 1.79 0.48
CA GLN A 27 -3.42 0.86 -0.46
C GLN A 27 -1.97 1.27 -0.76
N THR A 28 -1.74 2.56 -1.03
CA THR A 28 -0.40 3.11 -1.31
C THR A 28 0.54 2.93 -0.11
N HIS A 29 0.09 3.18 1.13
CA HIS A 29 0.87 2.90 2.33
C HIS A 29 1.23 1.41 2.46
N SER A 30 0.26 0.53 2.20
CA SER A 30 0.51 -0.92 2.23
C SER A 30 1.49 -1.36 1.13
N ASP A 31 1.47 -0.71 -0.04
CA ASP A 31 2.42 -0.93 -1.13
C ASP A 31 3.83 -0.51 -0.73
N ILE A 32 3.99 0.67 -0.13
CA ILE A 32 5.26 1.18 0.39
C ILE A 32 5.83 0.20 1.43
N ALA A 33 5.02 -0.20 2.42
CA ALA A 33 5.43 -1.15 3.45
C ALA A 33 5.89 -2.48 2.83
N PHE A 34 5.13 -3.00 1.87
CA PHE A 34 5.46 -4.24 1.15
C PHE A 34 6.74 -4.14 0.32
N LEU A 35 6.91 -3.08 -0.47
CA LEU A 35 8.10 -2.91 -1.30
C LEU A 35 9.34 -2.62 -0.45
N GLY A 36 9.20 -1.85 0.64
CA GLY A 36 10.26 -1.64 1.63
C GLY A 36 10.68 -2.92 2.35
N ALA A 37 9.71 -3.79 2.70
CA ALA A 37 9.98 -5.14 3.18
C ALA A 37 10.74 -5.99 2.15
N CYS A 38 10.32 -5.96 0.88
CA CYS A 38 11.02 -6.65 -0.20
C CYS A 38 12.45 -6.11 -0.37
N LYS A 39 12.67 -4.80 -0.24
CA LYS A 39 14.00 -4.18 -0.29
C LYS A 39 14.91 -4.69 0.82
N ARG A 40 14.43 -4.73 2.06
CA ARG A 40 15.19 -5.22 3.22
C ARG A 40 15.59 -6.69 3.09
N LEU A 41 14.69 -7.52 2.57
CA LEU A 41 14.90 -8.97 2.42
C LEU A 41 15.57 -9.35 1.09
N ASN A 42 16.01 -8.37 0.32
CA ASN A 42 16.55 -8.57 -1.02
C ASN A 42 15.63 -9.37 -1.98
N LEU A 43 14.32 -9.20 -1.83
CA LEU A 43 13.30 -9.83 -2.66
C LEU A 43 12.83 -8.91 -3.78
N VAL A 44 12.43 -9.51 -4.90
CA VAL A 44 11.78 -8.83 -6.02
C VAL A 44 10.39 -9.44 -6.20
N PRO A 45 9.30 -8.65 -6.11
CA PRO A 45 7.96 -9.18 -6.38
C PRO A 45 7.80 -9.51 -7.87
N LYS A 46 7.06 -10.57 -8.18
CA LYS A 46 6.89 -11.09 -9.56
C LYS A 46 6.54 -10.04 -10.61
N GLY A 47 5.69 -9.06 -10.28
CA GLY A 47 5.27 -8.00 -11.20
C GLY A 47 6.38 -7.00 -11.57
N LEU A 48 7.51 -7.02 -10.85
CA LEU A 48 8.68 -6.17 -11.11
C LEU A 48 9.91 -7.01 -11.50
N GLN A 49 9.73 -8.33 -11.68
CA GLN A 49 10.80 -9.23 -12.06
C GLN A 49 10.94 -9.24 -13.58
N LEU A 50 12.08 -8.78 -14.08
CA LEU A 50 12.43 -8.88 -15.49
C LEU A 50 12.78 -10.33 -15.84
N LYS A 51 12.11 -10.85 -16.86
CA LYS A 51 12.47 -12.15 -17.44
C LYS A 51 13.73 -11.96 -18.29
N ASN A 52 14.67 -12.89 -18.16
CA ASN A 52 15.88 -12.87 -18.98
C ASN A 52 15.50 -13.12 -20.45
N PRO A 53 15.73 -12.17 -21.37
CA PRO A 53 15.40 -12.35 -22.79
C PRO A 53 16.30 -13.41 -23.45
N LEU A 54 17.52 -13.61 -22.94
CA LEU A 54 18.48 -14.60 -23.46
C LEU A 54 18.26 -16.00 -22.87
N ARG A 55 17.14 -16.22 -22.17
CA ARG A 55 16.88 -17.48 -21.46
C ARG A 55 16.90 -18.70 -22.39
N SER A 56 16.43 -18.55 -23.62
CA SER A 56 16.30 -19.62 -24.62
C SER A 56 17.54 -19.83 -25.49
N THR A 57 18.50 -18.90 -25.49
CA THR A 57 19.61 -18.90 -26.45
C THR A 57 20.97 -19.05 -25.77
N SER A 58 21.30 -18.17 -24.83
CA SER A 58 22.64 -18.08 -24.22
C SER A 58 22.59 -17.58 -22.77
N SER A 59 21.73 -18.22 -21.96
CA SER A 59 21.54 -17.88 -20.55
C SER A 59 22.82 -18.09 -19.72
N SER A 60 23.65 -17.07 -19.58
CA SER A 60 24.79 -17.05 -18.65
C SER A 60 24.37 -16.62 -17.23
N SER A 61 25.19 -16.94 -16.23
CA SER A 61 25.06 -16.38 -14.86
C SER A 61 25.00 -14.85 -14.89
N ARG A 62 25.91 -14.22 -15.66
CA ARG A 62 25.96 -12.77 -15.85
C ARG A 62 24.65 -12.18 -16.37
N SER A 63 24.01 -12.82 -17.35
CA SER A 63 22.71 -12.35 -17.88
C SER A 63 21.59 -12.42 -16.83
N LYS A 64 21.58 -13.47 -16.00
CA LYS A 64 20.62 -13.60 -14.88
C LYS A 64 20.86 -12.50 -13.82
N ASP A 65 22.11 -12.21 -13.51
CA ASP A 65 22.48 -11.19 -12.53
C ASP A 65 22.10 -9.79 -12.99
N ILE A 66 22.29 -9.48 -14.29
CA ILE A 66 21.85 -8.21 -14.88
C ILE A 66 20.33 -8.05 -14.74
N CYS A 67 19.55 -9.06 -15.12
CA CYS A 67 18.09 -9.01 -14.99
C CYS A 67 17.66 -8.88 -13.52
N PHE A 68 18.33 -9.55 -12.60
CA PHE A 68 18.05 -9.44 -11.17
C PHE A 68 18.35 -8.02 -10.65
N LYS A 69 19.52 -7.46 -10.95
CA LYS A 69 19.88 -6.07 -10.59
C LYS A 69 18.90 -5.06 -11.18
N ALA A 70 18.56 -5.18 -12.45
CA ALA A 70 17.57 -4.32 -13.09
C ALA A 70 16.18 -4.44 -12.41
N SER A 71 15.77 -5.64 -12.01
CA SER A 71 14.53 -5.83 -11.25
C SER A 71 14.55 -5.17 -9.87
N GLN A 72 15.70 -5.17 -9.19
CA GLN A 72 15.88 -4.44 -7.92
C GLN A 72 15.79 -2.92 -8.13
N LEU A 73 16.35 -2.39 -9.23
CA LEU A 73 16.22 -0.98 -9.59
C LEU A 73 14.76 -0.60 -9.84
N LEU A 74 14.01 -1.42 -10.59
CA LEU A 74 12.57 -1.23 -10.80
C LEU A 74 11.78 -1.23 -9.48
N ARG A 75 12.10 -2.15 -8.56
CA ARG A 75 11.53 -2.13 -7.20
C ARG A 75 11.79 -0.83 -6.48
N ASN A 76 13.02 -0.31 -6.54
CA ASN A 76 13.38 0.94 -5.87
C ASN A 76 12.68 2.16 -6.51
N LEU A 77 12.57 2.18 -7.84
CA LEU A 77 11.80 3.19 -8.57
C LEU A 77 10.32 3.15 -8.17
N ALA A 78 9.73 1.96 -8.10
CA ALA A 78 8.33 1.78 -7.67
C ALA A 78 8.08 2.29 -6.24
N ILE A 79 9.05 2.15 -5.33
CA ILE A 79 8.98 2.74 -3.99
C ILE A 79 8.94 4.26 -4.07
N SER A 80 9.84 4.87 -4.85
CA SER A 80 9.91 6.32 -5.04
C SER A 80 8.59 6.87 -5.60
N GLU A 81 8.06 6.25 -6.64
CA GLU A 81 6.76 6.62 -7.24
C GLU A 81 5.60 6.44 -6.27
N ALA A 82 5.62 5.40 -5.42
CA ALA A 82 4.60 5.22 -4.39
C ALA A 82 4.63 6.35 -3.34
N TYR A 83 5.81 6.83 -2.92
CA TYR A 83 5.93 7.98 -2.01
C TYR A 83 5.45 9.30 -2.65
N LYS A 84 5.75 9.53 -3.93
CA LYS A 84 5.21 10.68 -4.67
C LYS A 84 3.68 10.63 -4.71
N LYS A 85 3.13 9.46 -5.06
CA LYS A 85 1.68 9.22 -5.07
C LYS A 85 1.04 9.40 -3.69
N GLN A 86 1.71 8.96 -2.62
CA GLN A 86 1.26 9.19 -1.25
C GLN A 86 1.10 10.69 -0.97
N ARG A 87 2.12 11.49 -1.28
CA ARG A 87 2.08 12.95 -1.08
C ARG A 87 0.90 13.59 -1.83
N THR A 88 0.70 13.24 -3.10
CA THR A 88 -0.43 13.74 -3.89
C THR A 88 -1.78 13.33 -3.29
N LEU A 89 -1.91 12.08 -2.82
CA LEU A 89 -3.14 11.59 -2.20
C LEU A 89 -3.43 12.24 -0.86
N CYS A 90 -2.42 12.50 -0.03
CA CYS A 90 -2.58 13.25 1.21
C CYS A 90 -3.14 14.65 0.94
N ASN A 91 -2.56 15.38 -0.01
CA ASN A 91 -3.04 16.72 -0.37
C ASN A 91 -4.49 16.70 -0.86
N LYS A 92 -4.83 15.77 -1.76
CA LYS A 92 -6.21 15.60 -2.26
C LYS A 92 -7.18 15.22 -1.15
N LEU A 93 -6.77 14.38 -0.20
CA LEU A 93 -7.61 13.97 0.92
C LEU A 93 -7.84 15.14 1.88
N SER A 94 -6.82 15.95 2.16
CA SER A 94 -6.97 17.16 2.97
C SER A 94 -7.96 18.14 2.33
N SER A 95 -7.83 18.41 1.03
CA SER A 95 -8.79 19.25 0.30
C SER A 95 -10.21 18.68 0.36
N ALA A 96 -10.38 17.37 0.11
CA ALA A 96 -11.68 16.73 0.17
C ALA A 96 -12.31 16.74 1.59
N LYS A 97 -11.50 16.64 2.65
CA LYS A 97 -11.97 16.78 4.04
C LYS A 97 -12.44 18.21 4.33
N SER A 98 -11.74 19.22 3.81
CA SER A 98 -12.17 20.63 3.91
C SER A 98 -13.49 20.87 3.17
N GLU A 99 -13.62 20.36 1.94
CA GLU A 99 -14.86 20.41 1.16
C GLU A 99 -16.03 19.72 1.89
N LEU A 100 -15.79 18.54 2.48
CA LEU A 100 -16.80 17.87 3.28
C LEU A 100 -17.21 18.72 4.49
N SER A 101 -16.26 19.35 5.18
CA SER A 101 -16.56 20.20 6.34
C SER A 101 -17.40 21.43 5.99
N SER A 102 -17.25 21.99 4.78
CA SER A 102 -18.05 23.11 4.30
C SER A 102 -19.45 22.69 3.83
N GLU A 103 -19.59 21.48 3.28
CA GLU A 103 -20.87 20.95 2.79
C GLU A 103 -21.76 20.36 3.90
N LEU A 104 -21.20 20.13 5.10
CA LEU A 104 -21.96 19.57 6.22
C LEU A 104 -22.93 20.62 6.80
N PRO A 105 -24.23 20.30 6.91
CA PRO A 105 -25.20 21.17 7.57
C PRO A 105 -24.84 21.44 9.04
N SER A 106 -25.22 22.60 9.56
CA SER A 106 -24.93 23.02 10.95
C SER A 106 -25.47 22.07 12.03
N HIS A 107 -26.55 21.35 11.75
CA HIS A 107 -27.16 20.40 12.67
C HIS A 107 -26.46 19.02 12.68
N VAL A 108 -25.54 18.75 11.74
CA VAL A 108 -24.82 17.48 11.68
C VAL A 108 -23.57 17.56 12.53
N ASN A 109 -23.41 16.59 13.45
CA ASN A 109 -22.20 16.47 14.24
C ASN A 109 -21.02 16.05 13.33
N LYS A 110 -20.09 16.98 13.10
CA LYS A 110 -18.91 16.77 12.25
C LYS A 110 -18.02 15.63 12.78
N ASP A 111 -17.84 15.55 14.09
CA ASP A 111 -17.01 14.53 14.72
C ASP A 111 -17.57 13.14 14.48
N GLN A 112 -18.88 12.95 14.52
CA GLN A 112 -19.50 11.67 14.19
C GLN A 112 -19.20 11.24 12.74
N VAL A 113 -19.22 12.18 11.79
CA VAL A 113 -18.94 11.91 10.38
C VAL A 113 -17.46 11.55 10.17
N PHE A 114 -16.54 12.30 10.78
CA PHE A 114 -15.11 12.02 10.68
C PHE A 114 -14.70 10.74 11.42
N ASN A 115 -15.25 10.49 12.61
CA ASN A 115 -15.06 9.24 13.34
C ASN A 115 -15.52 8.02 12.52
N PHE A 116 -16.63 8.14 11.78
CA PHE A 116 -17.05 7.07 10.87
C PHE A 116 -16.04 6.82 9.74
N LEU A 117 -15.49 7.88 9.15
CA LEU A 117 -14.45 7.78 8.11
C LEU A 117 -13.17 7.14 8.66
N ASP A 118 -12.75 7.54 9.85
CA ASP A 118 -11.54 7.03 10.49
C ASP A 118 -11.69 5.55 10.87
N ASN A 119 -12.84 5.14 11.41
CA ASN A 119 -13.15 3.73 11.68
C ASN A 119 -13.13 2.88 10.40
N ARG A 120 -13.69 3.39 9.30
CA ARG A 120 -13.61 2.75 7.98
C ARG A 120 -12.17 2.64 7.49
N GLU A 121 -11.36 3.68 7.69
CA GLU A 121 -9.95 3.68 7.34
C GLU A 121 -9.17 2.61 8.11
N ILE A 122 -9.37 2.49 9.43
CA ILE A 122 -8.74 1.47 10.28
C ILE A 122 -9.05 0.06 9.76
N LEU A 123 -10.31 -0.23 9.45
CA LEU A 123 -10.71 -1.53 8.89
C LEU A 123 -10.04 -1.81 7.54
N ASN A 124 -9.97 -0.81 6.67
CA ASN A 124 -9.30 -0.92 5.37
C ASN A 124 -7.80 -1.13 5.52
N LYS A 125 -7.16 -0.43 6.47
CA LYS A 125 -5.74 -0.57 6.81
C LYS A 125 -5.42 -2.01 7.22
N ARG A 126 -6.15 -2.55 8.19
CA ARG A 126 -5.99 -3.95 8.64
C ARG A 126 -6.09 -4.94 7.48
N ARG A 127 -7.11 -4.81 6.63
CA ARG A 127 -7.31 -5.69 5.46
C ARG A 127 -6.17 -5.58 4.44
N CYS A 128 -5.75 -4.37 4.10
CA CYS A 128 -4.71 -4.14 3.10
C CYS A 128 -3.35 -4.68 3.59
N PHE A 129 -2.97 -4.35 4.82
CA PHE A 129 -1.69 -4.77 5.38
C PHE A 129 -1.63 -6.28 5.61
N ALA A 130 -2.70 -6.92 6.11
CA ALA A 130 -2.75 -8.38 6.22
C ALA A 130 -2.60 -9.07 4.84
N ARG A 131 -3.18 -8.52 3.77
CA ARG A 131 -3.01 -9.04 2.41
C ARG A 131 -1.55 -8.91 1.94
N LYS A 132 -0.88 -7.81 2.26
CA LYS A 132 0.52 -7.57 1.90
C LYS A 132 1.49 -8.44 2.69
N GLU A 133 1.23 -8.65 3.97
CA GLU A 133 1.97 -9.56 4.83
C GLU A 133 1.94 -10.99 4.28
N ARG A 134 0.75 -11.50 3.92
CA ARG A 134 0.63 -12.84 3.29
C ARG A 134 1.42 -12.92 1.98
N LYS A 135 1.35 -11.88 1.13
CA LYS A 135 2.14 -11.83 -0.11
C LYS A 135 3.65 -11.88 0.18
N LEU A 136 4.11 -11.16 1.19
CA LEU A 136 5.51 -11.17 1.61
C LEU A 136 5.92 -12.55 2.11
N GLN A 137 5.09 -13.18 2.94
CA GLN A 137 5.30 -14.54 3.44
C GLN A 137 5.40 -15.56 2.28
N THR A 138 4.48 -15.49 1.31
CA THR A 138 4.54 -16.36 0.11
C THR A 138 5.83 -16.15 -0.69
N LEU A 139 6.32 -14.91 -0.80
CA LEU A 139 7.58 -14.63 -1.51
C LEU A 139 8.80 -15.15 -0.73
N PHE A 140 8.81 -14.93 0.59
CA PHE A 140 9.88 -15.37 1.46
C PHE A 140 10.01 -16.90 1.49
N ASN A 141 8.89 -17.61 1.64
CA ASN A 141 8.86 -19.07 1.70
C ASN A 141 9.25 -19.75 0.37
N LYS A 142 9.14 -19.05 -0.77
CA LYS A 142 9.57 -19.58 -2.06
C LYS A 142 11.08 -19.66 -2.23
N SER A 143 11.86 -19.02 -1.36
CA SER A 143 13.31 -19.10 -1.37
C SER A 143 13.82 -19.71 -0.06
N PRO A 144 14.01 -21.05 -0.02
CA PRO A 144 14.43 -21.76 1.20
C PRO A 144 15.82 -21.36 1.71
N VAL A 145 16.63 -20.70 0.86
CA VAL A 145 17.93 -20.13 1.24
C VAL A 145 17.75 -18.78 1.94
N LEU A 146 16.90 -17.90 1.39
CA LEU A 146 16.62 -16.60 2.00
C LEU A 146 15.84 -16.74 3.32
N SER A 147 15.01 -17.78 3.45
CA SER A 147 14.26 -18.02 4.69
C SER A 147 15.15 -18.31 5.89
N ARG A 148 16.28 -18.99 5.67
CA ARG A 148 17.27 -19.30 6.72
C ARG A 148 18.17 -18.10 7.01
N LEU A 149 18.63 -17.40 5.96
CA LEU A 149 19.57 -16.28 6.09
C LEU A 149 18.95 -15.02 6.71
N HIS A 150 17.67 -14.76 6.43
CA HIS A 150 17.00 -13.51 6.82
C HIS A 150 15.84 -13.70 7.80
N ALA A 151 15.80 -14.80 8.57
CA ALA A 151 14.72 -15.06 9.53
C ALA A 151 14.53 -13.90 10.54
N LYS A 152 15.64 -13.37 11.09
CA LYS A 152 15.62 -12.22 12.02
C LYS A 152 15.12 -10.94 11.35
N ASP A 153 15.57 -10.66 10.13
CA ASP A 153 15.14 -9.50 9.35
C ASP A 153 13.67 -9.60 8.93
N TYR A 154 13.18 -10.80 8.66
CA TYR A 154 11.78 -11.06 8.35
C TYR A 154 10.90 -10.79 9.56
N ILE A 155 11.28 -11.22 10.76
CA ILE A 155 10.53 -10.92 12.00
C ILE A 155 10.44 -9.41 12.22
N ARG A 156 11.56 -8.68 12.12
CA ARG A 156 11.58 -7.21 12.22
C ARG A 156 10.72 -6.54 11.15
N THR A 157 10.74 -7.08 9.94
CA THR A 157 9.96 -6.57 8.81
C THR A 157 8.46 -6.82 8.98
N LYS A 158 8.08 -7.96 9.58
CA LYS A 158 6.70 -8.35 9.86
C LYS A 158 6.02 -7.40 10.85
N ALA A 159 6.76 -6.81 11.77
CA ALA A 159 6.25 -5.82 12.72
C ALA A 159 5.59 -4.61 12.02
N VAL A 160 6.08 -4.22 10.83
CA VAL A 160 5.52 -3.10 10.04
C VAL A 160 4.09 -3.37 9.55
N PHE A 161 3.63 -4.62 9.58
CA PHE A 161 2.29 -5.01 9.16
C PHE A 161 1.29 -5.19 10.31
N ARG A 162 1.75 -5.10 11.57
CA ARG A 162 0.89 -5.16 12.74
C ARG A 162 0.27 -3.78 12.96
N LEU A 163 -1.01 -3.63 12.60
CA LEU A 163 -1.84 -2.43 12.75
C LEU A 163 -3.05 -2.69 13.65
#